data_AF-A0A954FAS0-F1
#
_entry.id   AF-A0A954FAS0-F1
#
_cell.length_a   1.000
_cell.length_b   1.000
_cell.length_c   1.000
_cell.angle_alpha   90.00
_cell.angle_beta   90.00
_cell.angle_gamma   90.00
#
_symmetry.space_group_name_H-M   'P 1'
#
loop_
_entity.id
_entity.type
_entity.pdbx_description
1 polymer ?
#
loop_
_entity_poly.entity_id
_entity_poly.type
_entity_poly.pdbx_seq_one_letter_code
_entity_poly.pdbx_strand_id
1 'polypeptide(L)'
;MRLCRYQFENQICCGFYSEDTIIPFAAAAELAGVLLDESEGLLPFLPGGAQRELILAVETQLKQSMDEELFPISIQTDEVQLLVPVPEPSKLLLLAGNYSKHIEEGGGKAEERQKTFPYVFMKPPLTT
;
A
#
# COMPACT_ATOMS: atom_id res chain seq x y z
N MET A 1 -5.77 1.67 -8.67
CA MET A 1 -4.96 2.75 -8.11
C MET A 1 -4.15 2.16 -6.98
N ARG A 2 -2.91 2.63 -6.79
CA ARG A 2 -2.05 2.20 -5.68
C ARG A 2 -2.41 3.01 -4.45
N LEU A 3 -2.25 2.47 -3.25
CA LEU A 3 -2.46 3.21 -2.01
C LEU A 3 -1.09 3.62 -1.45
N CYS A 4 -1.03 4.79 -0.83
CA CYS A 4 0.17 5.28 -0.18
C CYS A 4 -0.16 5.90 1.18
N ARG A 5 0.86 5.95 2.04
CA ARG A 5 0.89 6.88 3.17
C ARG A 5 1.95 7.93 2.85
N TYR A 6 1.65 9.18 3.09
CA TYR A 6 2.54 10.30 2.80
C TYR A 6 2.46 11.34 3.91
N GLN A 7 3.45 12.21 3.98
CA GLN A 7 3.45 13.40 4.82
C GLN A 7 3.39 14.65 3.93
N PHE A 8 2.43 15.52 4.25
CA PHE A 8 2.23 16.80 3.59
C PHE A 8 1.83 17.83 4.66
N GLU A 9 2.41 19.04 4.60
CA GLU A 9 2.15 20.10 5.60
C GLU A 9 2.23 19.64 7.08
N ASN A 10 3.19 18.75 7.37
CA ASN A 10 3.42 18.20 8.70
C ASN A 10 2.29 17.29 9.24
N GLN A 11 1.39 16.84 8.36
CA GLN A 11 0.35 15.86 8.63
C GLN A 11 0.62 14.57 7.87
N ILE A 12 0.29 13.43 8.48
CA ILE A 12 0.39 12.12 7.85
C ILE A 12 -1.00 11.73 7.35
N CYS A 13 -1.09 11.43 6.05
CA CYS A 13 -2.35 11.15 5.37
C CYS A 13 -2.21 9.88 4.51
N CYS A 14 -3.35 9.31 4.11
CA CYS A 14 -3.42 8.27 3.09
C CYS A 14 -3.99 8.83 1.77
N GLY A 15 -3.66 8.17 0.67
CA GLY A 15 -4.06 8.64 -0.65
C GLY A 15 -3.93 7.59 -1.73
N PHE A 16 -4.59 7.86 -2.86
CA PHE A 16 -4.40 7.13 -4.11
C PHE A 16 -3.17 7.67 -4.84
N TYR A 17 -2.18 6.80 -5.03
CA TYR A 17 -0.90 7.12 -5.66
C TYR A 17 -0.91 6.84 -7.17
N SER A 18 -0.43 7.84 -7.93
CA SER A 18 0.08 7.72 -9.29
C SER A 18 1.55 8.19 -9.31
N GLU A 19 2.26 8.07 -10.45
CA GLU A 19 3.64 8.55 -10.49
C GLU A 19 3.75 10.07 -10.33
N ASP A 20 2.82 10.82 -10.93
CA ASP A 20 2.89 12.27 -10.99
C ASP A 20 2.09 12.93 -9.85
N THR A 21 1.01 12.29 -9.40
CA THR A 21 0.11 12.86 -8.39
C THR A 21 -0.38 11.87 -7.34
N ILE A 22 -0.80 12.43 -6.22
CA ILE A 22 -1.54 11.75 -5.16
C ILE A 22 -2.89 12.42 -5.00
N ILE A 23 -3.96 11.62 -4.96
CA ILE A 23 -5.30 12.09 -4.57
C ILE A 23 -5.49 11.73 -3.08
N PRO A 24 -5.59 12.72 -2.18
CA PRO A 24 -5.85 12.49 -0.76
C PRO A 24 -7.15 11.73 -0.53
N PHE A 25 -7.17 10.79 0.41
CA PHE A 25 -8.40 10.08 0.78
C PHE A 25 -9.48 11.04 1.28
N ALA A 26 -9.13 12.03 2.10
CA ALA A 26 -10.08 13.05 2.55
C ALA A 26 -10.81 13.76 1.38
N ALA A 27 -10.06 14.20 0.36
CA ALA A 27 -10.64 14.87 -0.81
C ALA A 27 -11.45 13.91 -1.70
N ALA A 28 -10.95 12.68 -1.89
CA ALA A 28 -11.68 11.64 -2.62
C ALA A 28 -12.99 11.23 -1.91
N ALA A 29 -12.97 11.16 -0.59
CA ALA A 29 -14.13 10.84 0.24
C ALA A 29 -15.19 11.94 0.17
N GLU A 30 -14.76 13.20 0.22
CA GLU A 30 -15.64 14.36 0.05
C GLU A 30 -16.34 14.33 -1.33
N LEU A 31 -15.58 14.09 -2.41
CA LEU A 31 -16.14 13.97 -3.76
C LEU A 31 -17.13 12.80 -3.88
N ALA A 32 -16.88 11.69 -3.19
CA ALA A 32 -17.75 10.53 -3.16
C ALA A 32 -18.92 10.64 -2.15
N GLY A 33 -18.93 11.68 -1.31
CA GLY A 33 -19.94 11.83 -0.25
C GLY A 33 -19.88 10.76 0.84
N VAL A 34 -18.68 10.23 1.12
CA VAL A 34 -18.46 9.18 2.14
C VAL A 34 -17.52 9.67 3.24
N LEU A 35 -17.50 8.96 4.36
CA LEU A 35 -16.55 9.20 5.45
C LEU A 35 -15.55 8.06 5.49
N LEU A 36 -14.26 8.39 5.48
CA LEU A 36 -13.18 7.43 5.67
C LEU A 36 -12.49 7.70 7.01
N ASP A 37 -12.20 6.64 7.75
CA ASP A 37 -11.37 6.70 8.95
C ASP A 37 -9.95 6.24 8.63
N GLU A 38 -9.00 7.17 8.66
CA GLU A 38 -7.58 6.94 8.34
C GLU A 38 -6.72 6.78 9.61
N SER A 39 -7.31 6.70 10.80
CA SER A 39 -6.57 6.68 12.08
C SER A 39 -5.61 5.49 12.22
N GLU A 40 -5.96 4.35 11.61
CA GLU A 40 -5.12 3.14 11.55
C GLU A 40 -4.26 3.07 10.27
N GLY A 41 -4.10 4.19 9.57
CA GLY A 41 -3.38 4.28 8.31
C GLY A 41 -4.07 3.48 7.20
N LEU A 42 -3.30 2.65 6.48
CA LEU A 42 -3.83 1.92 5.32
C LEU A 42 -4.62 0.65 5.69
N LEU A 43 -4.48 0.12 6.91
CA LEU A 43 -5.00 -1.20 7.28
C LEU A 43 -6.52 -1.37 7.04
N PRO A 44 -7.40 -0.41 7.39
CA PRO A 44 -8.84 -0.55 7.17
C PRO A 44 -9.23 -0.70 5.69
N PHE A 45 -8.36 -0.29 4.77
CA PHE A 45 -8.62 -0.22 3.33
C PHE A 45 -8.04 -1.40 2.55
N LEU A 46 -7.21 -2.24 3.19
CA LEU A 46 -6.63 -3.45 2.60
C LEU A 46 -7.64 -4.61 2.58
N PRO A 47 -7.39 -5.70 1.81
CA PRO A 47 -8.25 -6.88 1.83
C PRO A 47 -8.49 -7.40 3.26
N GLY A 48 -9.76 -7.58 3.63
CA GLY A 48 -10.18 -7.97 4.98
C GLY A 48 -10.32 -6.80 5.97
N GLY A 49 -9.96 -5.58 5.59
CA GLY A 49 -10.20 -4.36 6.37
C GLY A 49 -11.65 -3.90 6.33
N ALA A 50 -12.09 -3.20 7.39
CA ALA A 50 -13.48 -2.79 7.57
C ALA A 50 -14.00 -1.78 6.53
N GLN A 51 -13.12 -1.03 5.88
CA GLN A 51 -13.44 0.01 4.90
C GLN A 51 -13.04 -0.38 3.47
N ARG A 52 -12.72 -1.66 3.23
CA ARG A 52 -12.26 -2.16 1.92
C ARG A 52 -13.27 -1.92 0.80
N GLU A 53 -14.54 -2.23 1.02
CA GLU A 53 -15.57 -2.03 0.00
C GLU A 53 -15.83 -0.54 -0.26
N LEU A 54 -15.74 0.28 0.79
CA LEU A 54 -15.94 1.72 0.69
C LEU A 54 -14.85 2.37 -0.16
N ILE A 55 -13.57 2.05 0.10
CA ILE A 55 -12.47 2.61 -0.69
C ILE A 55 -12.48 2.12 -2.16
N LEU A 56 -12.99 0.90 -2.41
CA LEU A 56 -13.18 0.40 -3.77
C LEU A 56 -14.27 1.16 -4.53
N ALA A 57 -15.36 1.52 -3.85
CA ALA A 57 -16.40 2.35 -4.44
C ALA A 57 -15.85 3.74 -4.80
N VAL A 58 -15.10 4.36 -3.88
CA VAL A 58 -14.40 5.64 -4.13
C VAL A 58 -13.44 5.51 -5.32
N GLU A 59 -12.59 4.49 -5.34
CA GLU A 59 -11.65 4.25 -6.46
C GLU A 59 -12.39 4.08 -7.80
N THR A 60 -13.54 3.40 -7.80
CA THR A 60 -14.34 3.18 -8.99
C THR A 60 -14.93 4.49 -9.52
N GLN A 61 -15.42 5.35 -8.61
CA GLN A 61 -15.93 6.68 -8.97
C GLN A 61 -14.81 7.56 -9.53
N LEU A 62 -13.65 7.61 -8.88
CA LEU A 62 -12.50 8.41 -9.34
C LEU A 62 -12.04 8.02 -10.74
N LYS A 63 -12.09 6.73 -11.09
CA LYS A 63 -11.76 6.26 -12.46
C LYS A 63 -12.76 6.70 -13.52
N GLN A 64 -13.95 7.14 -13.13
CA GLN A 64 -15.00 7.63 -14.02
C GLN A 64 -15.01 9.17 -14.10
N SER A 65 -14.34 9.84 -13.17
CA SER A 65 -14.18 11.29 -13.17
C SER A 65 -13.24 11.76 -14.28
N MET A 66 -13.45 13.01 -14.71
CA MET A 66 -12.59 13.66 -15.69
C MET A 66 -11.33 14.24 -15.04
N ASP A 67 -10.23 14.35 -15.77
CA ASP A 67 -8.97 14.94 -15.26
C ASP A 67 -9.18 16.35 -14.70
N GLU A 68 -10.06 17.14 -15.30
CA GLU A 68 -10.42 18.49 -14.82
C GLU A 68 -11.09 18.48 -13.43
N GLU A 69 -11.80 17.41 -13.08
CA GLU A 69 -12.41 17.22 -11.75
C GLU A 69 -11.36 16.76 -10.73
N LEU A 70 -10.38 15.97 -11.17
CA LEU A 70 -9.34 15.40 -10.30
C LEU A 70 -8.19 16.36 -10.05
N PHE A 71 -7.89 17.24 -11.00
CA PHE A 71 -6.76 18.17 -10.92
C PHE A 71 -6.79 19.07 -9.66
N PRO A 72 -7.92 19.68 -9.25
CA PRO A 72 -7.97 20.56 -8.09
C PRO A 72 -7.74 19.85 -6.75
N ILE A 73 -7.96 18.53 -6.71
CA ILE A 73 -7.80 17.70 -5.50
C ILE A 73 -6.52 16.86 -5.54
N SER A 74 -5.70 17.00 -6.58
CA SER A 74 -4.45 16.27 -6.74
C SER A 74 -3.28 17.08 -6.18
N ILE A 75 -2.38 16.39 -5.48
CA ILE A 75 -1.10 16.93 -5.00
C ILE A 75 0.01 16.33 -5.86
N GLN A 76 1.02 17.11 -6.27
CA GLN A 76 2.15 16.54 -7.00
C GLN A 76 2.95 15.60 -6.10
N THR A 77 3.38 14.46 -6.63
CA THR A 77 4.10 13.44 -5.85
C THR A 77 5.44 13.96 -5.31
N ASP A 78 6.08 14.90 -6.00
CA ASP A 78 7.35 15.52 -5.59
C ASP A 78 7.21 16.61 -4.52
N GLU A 79 5.98 17.02 -4.19
CA GLU A 79 5.66 17.97 -3.12
C GLU A 79 5.43 17.27 -1.76
N VAL A 80 5.38 15.94 -1.73
CA VAL A 80 5.15 15.17 -0.50
C VAL A 80 6.35 14.30 -0.12
N GLN A 81 6.39 13.87 1.13
CA GLN A 81 7.26 12.77 1.55
C GLN A 81 6.46 11.47 1.58
N LEU A 82 6.78 10.52 0.69
CA LEU A 82 6.23 9.16 0.77
C LEU A 82 6.77 8.43 2.00
N LEU A 83 5.88 7.73 2.72
CA LEU A 83 6.20 7.00 3.94
C LEU A 83 6.05 5.48 3.73
N VAL A 84 6.68 4.69 4.62
CA VAL A 84 6.54 3.23 4.64
C VAL A 84 5.05 2.84 4.77
N PRO A 85 4.39 2.16 3.82
CA PRO A 85 2.92 2.02 3.80
C PRO A 85 2.29 1.43 5.07
N VAL A 86 2.94 0.44 5.69
CA VAL A 86 2.53 -0.16 6.96
C VAL A 86 3.72 -0.05 7.92
N PRO A 87 3.73 0.93 8.86
CA PRO A 87 4.91 1.24 9.66
C PRO A 87 5.09 0.25 10.82
N GLU A 88 4.00 -0.31 11.32
CA GLU A 88 3.97 -1.14 12.52
C GLU A 88 3.21 -2.45 12.26
N PRO A 89 3.71 -3.33 11.37
CA PRO A 89 3.07 -4.61 11.15
C PRO A 89 3.15 -5.48 12.41
N SER A 90 2.02 -6.04 12.86
CA SER A 90 1.98 -6.94 14.03
C SER A 90 2.78 -8.23 13.82
N LYS A 91 2.96 -8.63 12.55
CA LYS A 91 3.77 -9.77 12.11
C LYS A 91 4.41 -9.45 10.76
N LEU A 92 5.72 -9.70 10.64
CA LEU A 92 6.43 -9.68 9.36
C LEU A 92 6.90 -11.09 9.03
N LEU A 93 6.21 -11.76 8.12
CA LEU A 93 6.54 -13.12 7.67
C LEU A 93 7.43 -13.04 6.43
N LEU A 94 8.58 -13.72 6.47
CA LEU A 94 9.56 -13.74 5.39
C LEU A 94 9.75 -15.17 4.90
N LEU A 95 10.09 -15.30 3.61
CA LEU A 95 10.34 -16.58 2.96
C LEU A 95 11.81 -16.71 2.59
N ALA A 96 12.50 -17.69 3.17
CA ALA A 96 13.85 -18.04 2.77
C ALA A 96 13.85 -18.96 1.54
N GLY A 97 14.81 -18.77 0.63
CA GLY A 97 15.04 -19.68 -0.51
C GLY A 97 13.91 -19.75 -1.53
N ASN A 98 13.07 -18.71 -1.67
CA ASN A 98 11.89 -18.73 -2.55
C ASN A 98 12.21 -18.66 -4.06
N TYR A 99 13.49 -18.59 -4.43
CA TYR A 99 14.00 -18.62 -5.81
C TYR A 99 15.09 -19.69 -5.95
N SER A 100 14.87 -20.68 -6.80
CA SER A 100 15.77 -21.82 -7.02
C SER A 100 17.17 -21.39 -7.50
N LYS A 101 17.26 -20.35 -8.33
CA LYS A 101 18.53 -19.82 -8.86
C LYS A 101 19.44 -19.23 -7.76
N HIS A 102 18.88 -18.60 -6.73
CA HIS A 102 19.68 -18.10 -5.59
C HIS A 102 20.28 -19.24 -4.75
N ILE A 103 19.65 -20.42 -4.72
CA ILE A 103 20.21 -21.60 -4.03
C ILE A 103 21.41 -22.15 -4.81
N GLU A 104 21.32 -22.17 -6.14
CA GLU A 104 22.40 -22.62 -7.03
C GLU A 104 23.61 -21.66 -7.01
N GLU A 105 23.36 -20.35 -7.01
CA GLU A 105 24.40 -19.30 -6.91
C GLU A 105 25.18 -19.37 -5.59
N GLY A 106 24.55 -19.82 -4.50
CA GLY A 106 25.20 -20.08 -3.21
C GLY A 106 25.97 -21.40 -3.12
N GLY A 107 26.05 -22.18 -4.21
CA GLY A 107 26.71 -23.49 -4.26
C GLY A 107 25.83 -24.68 -3.80
N GLY A 108 24.54 -24.45 -3.59
CA GLY A 108 23.57 -25.51 -3.26
C GLY A 108 23.02 -26.23 -4.50
N LYS A 109 22.42 -27.40 -4.32
CA LYS A 109 21.56 -28.04 -5.34
C LYS A 109 20.11 -27.69 -5.02
N ALA A 110 19.42 -27.05 -5.96
CA ALA A 110 17.98 -26.83 -5.83
C ALA A 110 17.23 -28.16 -5.98
N GLU A 111 16.56 -28.61 -4.91
CA GLU A 111 15.55 -29.67 -4.98
C GLU A 111 14.35 -29.19 -5.84
N GLU A 112 13.62 -30.12 -6.47
CA GLU A 112 12.44 -29.78 -7.25
C GLU A 112 11.43 -28.97 -6.41
N ARG A 113 10.87 -27.91 -7.01
CA ARG A 113 9.89 -27.01 -6.38
C ARG A 113 8.68 -27.74 -5.78
N GLN A 114 8.35 -28.93 -6.29
CA GLN A 114 7.27 -29.78 -5.79
C GLN A 114 7.60 -30.51 -4.47
N LYS A 115 8.87 -30.56 -4.08
CA LYS A 115 9.37 -31.22 -2.85
C LYS A 115 9.83 -30.22 -1.78
N THR A 116 9.75 -28.93 -2.06
CA THR A 116 10.17 -27.86 -1.15
C THR A 116 8.97 -27.12 -0.57
N PHE A 117 8.96 -26.96 0.75
CA PHE A 117 7.98 -26.11 1.44
C PHE A 117 8.59 -24.73 1.70
N PRO A 118 7.80 -23.64 1.70
CA PRO A 118 8.32 -22.32 2.02
C PRO A 118 8.89 -22.30 3.44
N TYR A 119 10.16 -21.93 3.58
CA TYR A 119 10.79 -21.73 4.88
C TYR A 119 10.37 -20.36 5.42
N VAL A 120 9.31 -20.35 6.24
CA VAL A 120 8.78 -19.15 6.87
C VAL A 120 9.57 -18.83 8.13
N PHE A 121 10.03 -17.58 8.25
CA PHE A 121 10.60 -17.03 9.48
C PHE A 121 10.05 -15.62 9.72
N MET A 122 10.36 -15.03 10.89
CA MET A 122 9.90 -13.69 11.27
C MET A 122 11.08 -12.78 11.60
N LYS A 123 11.00 -11.53 11.16
CA LYS A 123 11.84 -10.44 11.69
C LYS A 123 11.08 -9.70 12.79
N PRO A 124 11.76 -9.23 13.85
CA PRO A 124 11.13 -8.38 14.85
C PRO A 124 10.59 -7.10 14.19
N PRO A 125 9.35 -6.65 14.50
CA PRO A 125 8.74 -5.47 13.89
C PRO A 125 9.58 -4.20 14.03
N LEU A 126 10.29 -4.05 15.17
CA LEU A 126 11.10 -2.89 15.54
C LEU A 126 12.45 -2.77 14.80
N THR A 127 12.68 -3.57 13.75
CA THR A 127 13.94 -3.54 12.97
C THR A 127 13.76 -3.04 11.54
N THR A 128 12.59 -2.45 11.24
CA THR A 128 12.19 -1.92 9.93
C THR A 128 11.96 -0.42 10.04
#